data_AF-A0A3M2AMQ6-F1
#
_entry.id   AF-A0A3M2AMQ6-F1
#
_cell.length_a   1.000
_cell.length_b   1.000
_cell.length_c   1.000
_cell.angle_alpha   90.00
_cell.angle_beta   90.00
_cell.angle_gamma   90.00
#
_symmetry.space_group_name_H-M   'P 1'
#
loop_
_entity.id
_entity.type
_entity.pdbx_description
1 polymer ?
#
loop_
_entity_poly.entity_id
_entity_poly.type
_entity_poly.pdbx_seq_one_letter_code
_entity_poly.pdbx_strand_id
1 'polypeptide(L)'
;MSTARNLSLPLLLLGGLLAGCGDSGPEFTDPLRALRDANAALVAGDSATCQAGYEYAIEHGEGETHFKALLGLGKFFAPQDADRAAELFRRLADEHPDLYDAHTAQKVIQAWIDAGRTDLALEALKAAADRFPDDKDLFSPQAEAIQAKEAGAAADLSDLGYVGD
;
A
#
# COMPACT_ATOMS: atom_id res chain seq x y z
N MET A 1 3.87 60.61 -45.93
CA MET A 1 2.80 59.87 -45.21
C MET A 1 3.15 58.40 -45.33
N SER A 2 3.73 57.84 -44.25
CA SER A 2 4.37 56.52 -44.23
C SER A 2 3.53 55.61 -43.33
N THR A 3 3.00 54.53 -43.90
CA THR A 3 2.15 53.57 -43.19
C THR A 3 3.01 52.44 -42.64
N ALA A 4 2.92 52.22 -41.33
CA ALA A 4 3.60 51.17 -40.58
C ALA A 4 2.72 49.92 -40.46
N ARG A 5 3.31 48.72 -40.40
CA ARG A 5 3.34 47.83 -39.21
C ARG A 5 3.55 46.33 -39.53
N ASN A 6 4.43 45.75 -38.69
CA ASN A 6 4.36 44.43 -38.06
C ASN A 6 4.62 43.15 -38.88
N LEU A 7 5.88 42.69 -38.83
CA LEU A 7 6.21 41.26 -38.71
C LEU A 7 6.51 40.96 -37.24
N SER A 8 5.66 40.15 -36.59
CA SER A 8 5.96 39.51 -35.30
C SER A 8 5.79 38.02 -35.50
N LEU A 9 6.91 37.29 -35.47
CA LEU A 9 6.96 35.83 -35.40
C LEU A 9 6.36 35.36 -34.07
N PRO A 10 5.48 34.35 -34.04
CA PRO A 10 5.28 33.53 -32.86
C PRO A 10 6.16 32.28 -32.91
N LEU A 11 7.01 32.24 -31.89
CA LEU A 11 7.69 31.15 -31.23
C LEU A 11 7.06 29.75 -31.42
N LEU A 12 7.89 28.81 -31.87
CA LEU A 12 7.71 27.37 -31.75
C LEU A 12 7.55 26.97 -30.28
N LEU A 13 6.44 26.34 -29.93
CA LEU A 13 6.33 25.45 -28.78
C LEU A 13 5.85 24.09 -29.26
N LEU A 14 6.82 23.18 -29.41
CA LEU A 14 6.63 21.74 -29.31
C LEU A 14 6.08 21.45 -27.91
N GLY A 15 4.80 21.12 -27.80
CA GLY A 15 4.21 20.47 -26.63
C GLY A 15 3.58 19.17 -27.11
N GLY A 16 4.19 18.05 -26.73
CA GLY A 16 3.92 16.73 -27.27
C GLY A 16 2.49 16.23 -27.08
N LEU A 17 2.07 15.42 -28.06
CA LEU A 17 1.01 14.44 -27.91
C LEU A 17 1.24 13.59 -26.65
N LEU A 18 0.22 13.48 -25.80
CA LEU A 18 -0.29 12.21 -25.29
C LEU A 18 -1.77 12.39 -24.90
N ALA A 19 -2.57 11.40 -25.27
CA ALA A 19 -4.02 11.25 -25.13
C ALA A 19 -4.57 11.74 -23.76
N GLY A 20 -5.78 12.29 -23.62
CA GLY A 20 -7.00 11.97 -24.33
C GLY A 20 -7.72 10.77 -23.71
N CYS A 21 -8.30 10.94 -22.51
CA CYS A 21 -9.50 10.22 -22.05
C CYS A 21 -10.25 11.12 -21.04
N GLY A 22 -11.56 11.24 -21.20
CA GLY A 22 -12.41 12.03 -20.30
C GLY A 22 -12.40 11.44 -18.89
N ASP A 23 -11.91 12.21 -17.94
CA ASP A 23 -11.55 11.78 -16.60
C ASP A 23 -12.78 11.84 -15.68
N SER A 24 -13.70 10.89 -15.83
CA SER A 24 -14.76 10.65 -14.84
C SER A 24 -14.27 9.62 -13.83
N GLY A 25 -13.16 9.95 -13.15
CA GLY A 25 -12.74 9.23 -11.96
C GLY A 25 -13.81 9.32 -10.87
N PRO A 26 -13.80 8.42 -9.87
CA PRO A 26 -14.71 8.54 -8.73
C PRO A 26 -14.48 9.88 -8.02
N GLU A 27 -15.53 10.70 -7.95
CA GLU A 27 -15.46 11.99 -7.26
C GLU A 27 -15.69 11.78 -5.76
N PHE A 28 -14.66 12.08 -4.97
CA PHE A 28 -14.73 12.09 -3.52
C PHE A 28 -14.84 13.53 -3.01
N THR A 29 -15.68 13.73 -2.00
CA THR A 29 -15.92 15.06 -1.39
C THR A 29 -15.64 15.07 0.12
N ASP A 30 -15.44 13.89 0.71
CA ASP A 30 -15.22 13.69 2.14
C ASP A 30 -14.26 12.51 2.33
N PRO A 31 -13.18 12.65 3.12
CA PRO A 31 -12.16 11.61 3.25
C PRO A 31 -12.69 10.36 3.96
N LEU A 32 -13.62 10.49 4.90
CA LEU A 32 -14.21 9.34 5.59
C LEU A 32 -15.11 8.54 4.62
N ARG A 33 -15.86 9.22 3.77
CA ARG A 33 -16.63 8.59 2.69
C ARG A 33 -15.71 7.93 1.67
N ALA A 34 -14.65 8.61 1.23
CA ALA A 34 -13.66 8.05 0.32
C ALA A 34 -13.05 6.75 0.86
N LEU A 35 -12.67 6.73 2.15
CA LEU A 35 -12.19 5.53 2.83
C LEU A 35 -13.24 4.40 2.82
N ARG A 36 -14.51 4.70 3.08
CA ARG A 36 -15.59 3.69 3.05
C ARG A 36 -15.80 3.13 1.65
N ASP A 37 -15.84 4.00 0.66
CA ASP A 37 -16.03 3.64 -0.75
C ASP A 37 -14.83 2.82 -1.26
N ALA A 38 -13.60 3.17 -0.85
CA ALA A 38 -12.40 2.39 -1.13
C ALA A 38 -12.47 0.97 -0.57
N ASN A 39 -12.87 0.82 0.70
CA ASN A 39 -13.05 -0.49 1.31
C ASN A 39 -14.13 -1.33 0.60
N ALA A 40 -15.24 -0.70 0.20
CA ALA A 40 -16.28 -1.38 -0.56
C ALA A 40 -15.78 -1.81 -1.96
N ALA A 41 -15.02 -0.93 -2.62
CA ALA A 41 -14.41 -1.19 -3.91
C ALA A 41 -13.37 -2.33 -3.85
N LEU A 42 -12.58 -2.41 -2.78
CA LEU A 42 -11.66 -3.51 -2.53
C LEU A 42 -12.39 -4.87 -2.52
N VAL A 43 -13.53 -4.95 -1.83
CA VAL A 43 -14.37 -6.16 -1.77
C VAL A 43 -15.02 -6.46 -3.13
N ALA A 44 -15.41 -5.42 -3.88
CA ALA A 44 -15.99 -5.55 -5.20
C ALA A 44 -14.95 -5.87 -6.31
N GLY A 45 -13.66 -5.82 -6.00
CA GLY A 45 -12.57 -5.98 -6.98
C GLY A 45 -12.35 -4.76 -7.88
N ASP A 46 -12.99 -3.62 -7.58
CA ASP A 46 -12.77 -2.36 -8.29
C ASP A 46 -11.48 -1.70 -7.77
N SER A 47 -10.36 -2.09 -8.38
CA SER A 47 -9.02 -1.63 -8.00
C SER A 47 -8.84 -0.12 -8.22
N ALA A 48 -9.48 0.46 -9.24
CA ALA A 48 -9.35 1.88 -9.55
C ALA A 48 -10.03 2.73 -8.46
N THR A 49 -11.27 2.42 -8.11
CA THR A 49 -11.99 3.12 -7.03
C THR A 49 -11.37 2.86 -5.66
N CYS A 50 -10.89 1.64 -5.42
CA CYS A 50 -10.16 1.27 -4.21
C CYS A 50 -8.93 2.15 -4.00
N GLN A 51 -8.04 2.21 -5.00
CA GLN A 51 -6.82 2.99 -4.91
C GLN A 51 -7.12 4.49 -4.77
N ALA A 52 -7.97 5.03 -5.65
CA ALA A 52 -8.28 6.46 -5.66
C ALA A 52 -8.92 6.92 -4.34
N GLY A 53 -9.82 6.12 -3.76
CA GLY A 53 -10.48 6.48 -2.50
C GLY A 53 -9.53 6.44 -1.30
N TYR A 54 -8.59 5.49 -1.25
CA TYR A 54 -7.55 5.49 -0.23
C TYR A 54 -6.56 6.65 -0.40
N GLU A 55 -6.10 6.93 -1.62
CA GLU A 55 -5.19 8.05 -1.91
C GLU A 55 -5.83 9.39 -1.51
N TYR A 56 -7.10 9.61 -1.87
CA TYR A 56 -7.85 10.78 -1.44
C TYR A 56 -7.97 10.87 0.09
N ALA A 57 -8.26 9.75 0.77
CA ALA A 57 -8.36 9.72 2.23
C ALA A 57 -7.00 9.93 2.93
N ILE A 58 -5.88 9.57 2.30
CA ILE A 58 -4.53 9.90 2.78
C ILE A 58 -4.25 11.39 2.57
N GLU A 59 -4.59 11.96 1.41
CA GLU A 59 -4.27 13.35 1.11
C GLU A 59 -5.11 14.35 1.93
N HIS A 60 -6.36 14.00 2.24
CA HIS A 60 -7.32 14.94 2.84
C HIS A 60 -7.90 14.47 4.18
N GLY A 61 -7.65 13.23 4.58
CA GLY A 61 -8.04 12.72 5.90
C GLY A 61 -7.01 13.08 6.97
N GLU A 62 -7.48 13.08 8.21
CA GLU A 62 -6.65 13.30 9.40
C GLU A 62 -6.86 12.18 10.43
N GLY A 63 -5.92 12.08 11.38
CA GLY A 63 -5.97 11.15 12.50
C GLY A 63 -6.28 9.72 12.07
N GLU A 64 -7.33 9.14 12.64
CA GLU A 64 -7.73 7.75 12.37
C GLU A 64 -8.12 7.49 10.90
N THR A 65 -8.64 8.50 10.19
CA THR A 65 -9.02 8.34 8.77
C THR A 65 -7.78 8.19 7.90
N HIS A 66 -6.79 9.07 8.10
CA HIS A 66 -5.50 9.00 7.42
C HIS A 66 -4.79 7.65 7.71
N PHE A 67 -4.70 7.30 8.99
CA PHE A 67 -4.09 6.04 9.43
C PHE A 67 -4.74 4.81 8.81
N LYS A 68 -6.08 4.72 8.83
CA LYS A 68 -6.80 3.59 8.21
C LYS A 68 -6.61 3.55 6.70
N ALA A 69 -6.51 4.70 6.05
CA ALA A 69 -6.27 4.77 4.61
C ALA A 69 -4.85 4.28 4.25
N LEU A 70 -3.82 4.67 5.02
CA LEU A 70 -2.47 4.11 4.89
C LEU A 70 -2.45 2.59 5.05
N LEU A 71 -3.11 2.06 6.09
CA LEU A 71 -3.16 0.62 6.35
C LEU A 71 -3.91 -0.12 5.24
N GLY A 72 -5.04 0.42 4.78
CA GLY A 72 -5.84 -0.15 3.70
C GLY A 72 -5.09 -0.17 2.37
N LEU A 73 -4.46 0.96 2.01
CA LEU A 73 -3.69 1.06 0.78
C LEU A 73 -2.43 0.19 0.81
N GLY A 74 -1.74 0.11 1.95
CA GLY A 74 -0.59 -0.78 2.12
C GLY A 74 -0.99 -2.24 1.93
N LYS A 75 -2.12 -2.68 2.50
CA LYS A 75 -2.67 -4.02 2.28
C LYS A 75 -3.03 -4.27 0.82
N PHE A 76 -3.62 -3.28 0.14
CA PHE A 76 -3.93 -3.36 -1.27
C PHE A 76 -2.68 -3.54 -2.12
N PHE A 77 -1.58 -2.83 -1.82
CA PHE A 77 -0.34 -2.96 -2.57
C PHE A 77 0.50 -4.19 -2.20
N ALA A 78 0.38 -4.73 -0.99
CA ALA A 78 1.22 -5.83 -0.50
C ALA A 78 1.42 -7.01 -1.50
N PRO A 79 0.39 -7.53 -2.19
CA PRO A 79 0.58 -8.60 -3.18
C PRO A 79 1.26 -8.14 -4.49
N GLN A 80 1.07 -6.88 -4.89
CA GLN A 80 1.38 -6.38 -6.25
C GLN A 80 2.61 -5.46 -6.32
N ASP A 81 2.90 -4.72 -5.25
CA ASP A 81 4.00 -3.76 -5.15
C ASP A 81 4.47 -3.70 -3.68
N ALA A 82 5.45 -4.54 -3.35
CA ALA A 82 5.94 -4.67 -1.98
C ALA A 82 6.66 -3.41 -1.50
N ASP A 83 7.40 -2.72 -2.37
CA ASP A 83 8.12 -1.51 -1.99
C ASP A 83 7.14 -0.40 -1.60
N ARG A 84 6.07 -0.23 -2.40
CA ARG A 84 5.02 0.74 -2.10
C ARG A 84 4.26 0.38 -0.83
N ALA A 85 3.94 -0.89 -0.61
CA ALA A 85 3.29 -1.34 0.61
C ALA A 85 4.17 -1.15 1.86
N ALA A 86 5.47 -1.44 1.76
CA ALA A 86 6.42 -1.24 2.84
C ALA A 86 6.52 0.23 3.24
N GLU A 87 6.56 1.14 2.25
CA GLU A 87 6.55 2.58 2.51
C GLU A 87 5.27 3.02 3.23
N LEU A 88 4.11 2.54 2.79
CA LEU A 88 2.83 2.87 3.44
C LEU A 88 2.74 2.35 4.88
N PHE A 89 3.24 1.14 5.14
CA PHE A 89 3.26 0.58 6.50
C PHE A 89 4.27 1.27 7.40
N ARG A 90 5.40 1.74 6.87
CA ARG A 90 6.38 2.56 7.61
C ARG A 90 5.74 3.88 8.05
N ARG A 91 5.03 4.55 7.14
CA ARG A 91 4.30 5.79 7.42
C ARG A 91 3.29 5.65 8.55
N LEU A 92 2.65 4.48 8.74
CA LEU A 92 1.76 4.25 9.88
C LEU A 92 2.44 4.50 11.24
N ALA A 93 3.65 3.98 11.41
CA ALA A 93 4.40 4.08 12.66
C ALA A 93 5.06 5.45 12.86
N ASP A 94 5.46 6.08 11.74
CA ASP A 94 6.13 7.39 11.74
C ASP A 94 5.15 8.56 11.92
N GLU A 95 4.01 8.53 11.22
CA GLU A 95 3.02 9.63 11.21
C GLU A 95 1.98 9.51 12.33
N HIS A 96 1.71 8.29 12.79
CA HIS A 96 0.70 8.01 13.82
C HIS A 96 1.23 7.07 14.93
N PRO A 97 2.30 7.45 15.64
CA PRO A 97 2.90 6.61 16.67
C PRO A 97 1.94 6.28 17.82
N ASP A 98 0.93 7.11 18.06
CA ASP A 98 -0.13 6.94 19.06
C ASP A 98 -1.21 5.93 18.65
N LEU A 99 -1.44 5.75 17.35
CA LEU A 99 -2.38 4.76 16.81
C LEU A 99 -1.69 3.45 16.42
N TYR A 100 -0.36 3.47 16.25
CA TYR A 100 0.42 2.27 15.91
C TYR A 100 0.69 1.41 17.14
N ASP A 101 -0.23 0.50 17.43
CA ASP A 101 -0.19 -0.48 18.52
C ASP A 101 0.18 -1.91 18.05
N ALA A 102 0.29 -2.84 19.00
CA ALA A 102 0.59 -4.25 18.73
C ALA A 102 -0.43 -4.90 17.79
N HIS A 103 -1.72 -4.56 17.91
CA HIS A 103 -2.76 -5.05 17.00
C HIS A 103 -2.60 -4.53 15.57
N THR A 104 -2.13 -3.30 15.39
CA THR A 104 -1.81 -2.75 14.07
C THR A 104 -0.59 -3.45 13.48
N ALA A 105 0.46 -3.66 14.26
CA ALA A 105 1.62 -4.44 13.83
C ALA A 105 1.21 -5.86 13.40
N GLN A 106 0.31 -6.50 14.14
CA GLN A 106 -0.26 -7.80 13.77
C GLN A 106 -0.97 -7.77 12.40
N LYS A 107 -1.75 -6.72 12.12
CA LYS A 107 -2.43 -6.54 10.83
C LYS A 107 -1.46 -6.34 9.67
N VAL A 108 -0.32 -5.67 9.91
CA VAL A 108 0.75 -5.49 8.91
C VAL A 108 1.45 -6.82 8.63
N ILE A 109 1.81 -7.58 9.67
CA ILE A 109 2.41 -8.91 9.51
C ILE A 109 1.46 -9.83 8.74
N GLN A 110 0.18 -9.83 9.09
CA GLN A 110 -0.82 -10.64 8.39
C GLN A 110 -0.95 -10.25 6.92
N ALA A 111 -0.88 -8.95 6.59
CA ALA A 111 -0.92 -8.49 5.20
C ALA A 111 0.22 -9.08 4.35
N TRP A 112 1.42 -9.17 4.93
CA TRP A 112 2.56 -9.80 4.26
C TRP A 112 2.40 -11.31 4.10
N ILE A 113 1.87 -11.99 5.12
CA ILE A 113 1.55 -13.43 5.06
C ILE A 113 0.54 -13.71 3.94
N ASP A 114 -0.53 -12.91 3.87
CA ASP A 114 -1.59 -13.04 2.87
C ASP A 114 -1.08 -12.74 1.46
N ALA A 115 -0.15 -11.79 1.33
CA ALA A 115 0.54 -11.47 0.08
C ALA A 115 1.60 -12.50 -0.34
N GLY A 116 1.83 -13.55 0.47
CA GLY A 116 2.86 -14.56 0.22
C GLY A 116 4.30 -14.05 0.39
N ARG A 117 4.49 -12.88 0.99
CA ARG A 117 5.79 -12.26 1.28
C ARG A 117 6.27 -12.70 2.65
N THR A 118 6.62 -13.98 2.77
CA THR A 118 7.00 -14.60 4.05
C THR A 118 8.25 -13.97 4.67
N ASP A 119 9.18 -13.51 3.82
CA ASP A 119 10.37 -12.74 4.20
C ASP A 119 10.01 -11.42 4.90
N LEU A 120 9.17 -10.59 4.26
CA LEU A 120 8.72 -9.32 4.82
C LEU A 120 7.83 -9.52 6.06
N ALA A 121 7.03 -10.60 6.08
CA ALA A 121 6.24 -10.97 7.25
C ALA A 121 7.14 -11.29 8.46
N LEU A 122 8.24 -12.01 8.25
CA LEU A 122 9.19 -12.36 9.30
C LEU A 122 9.94 -11.13 9.81
N GLU A 123 10.34 -10.22 8.93
CA GLU A 123 10.96 -8.95 9.33
C GLU A 123 10.00 -8.09 10.16
N ALA A 124 8.75 -7.94 9.70
CA ALA A 124 7.72 -7.22 10.43
C ALA A 124 7.42 -7.88 11.79
N LEU A 125 7.41 -9.21 11.87
CA LEU A 125 7.22 -9.95 13.10
C LEU A 125 8.32 -9.67 14.12
N LYS A 126 9.59 -9.70 13.69
CA LYS A 126 10.75 -9.39 14.55
C LYS A 126 10.66 -7.95 15.06
N ALA A 127 10.44 -7.00 14.17
CA ALA A 127 10.29 -5.59 14.54
C ALA A 127 9.12 -5.35 15.52
N ALA A 128 8.00 -6.04 15.33
CA ALA A 128 6.85 -5.95 16.22
C ALA A 128 7.14 -6.56 17.61
N ALA A 129 7.80 -7.72 17.66
CA ALA A 129 8.18 -8.37 18.91
C ALA A 129 9.21 -7.55 19.71
N ASP A 130 10.10 -6.82 19.02
CA ASP A 130 11.05 -5.92 19.65
C ASP A 130 10.39 -4.63 20.16
N ARG A 131 9.44 -4.08 19.39
CA ARG A 131 8.72 -2.84 19.75
C ARG A 131 7.66 -3.05 20.83
N PHE A 132 7.00 -4.21 20.85
CA PHE A 132 5.92 -4.56 21.76
C PHE A 132 6.29 -5.83 22.55
N PRO A 133 7.29 -5.77 23.44
CA PRO A 133 7.81 -6.95 24.10
C PRO A 133 6.82 -7.63 25.05
N ASP A 134 5.88 -6.86 25.61
CA ASP A 134 4.83 -7.36 26.52
C ASP A 134 3.68 -8.04 25.76
N ASP A 135 3.57 -7.81 24.44
CA ASP A 135 2.51 -8.34 23.58
C ASP A 135 3.01 -9.46 22.64
N LYS A 136 4.20 -10.03 22.87
CA LYS A 136 4.80 -11.03 21.96
C LYS A 136 3.86 -12.21 21.65
N ASP A 137 3.09 -12.64 22.64
CA ASP A 137 2.15 -13.76 22.50
C ASP A 137 1.03 -13.47 21.48
N LEU A 138 0.69 -12.20 21.26
CA LEU A 138 -0.29 -11.75 20.26
C LEU A 138 0.15 -12.10 18.83
N PHE A 139 1.45 -12.21 18.59
CA PHE A 139 2.02 -12.54 17.29
C PHE A 139 2.23 -14.04 17.05
N SER A 140 1.92 -14.90 18.03
CA SER A 140 2.11 -16.36 17.92
C SER A 140 1.42 -16.96 16.69
N PRO A 141 0.16 -16.60 16.35
CA PRO A 141 -0.49 -17.12 15.15
C PRO A 141 0.26 -16.75 13.86
N GLN A 142 0.82 -15.54 13.79
CA GLN A 142 1.61 -15.09 12.64
C GLN A 142 2.94 -15.84 12.56
N ALA A 143 3.61 -16.05 13.70
CA ALA A 143 4.85 -16.81 13.76
C ALA A 143 4.66 -18.26 13.28
N GLU A 144 3.58 -18.92 13.73
CA GLU A 144 3.21 -20.27 13.28
C GLU A 144 2.91 -20.31 11.78
N ALA A 145 2.14 -19.34 11.27
CA ALA A 145 1.81 -19.26 9.85
C ALA A 145 3.05 -19.06 8.96
N ILE A 146 4.02 -18.25 9.39
CA ILE A 146 5.30 -18.05 8.70
C ILE A 146 6.10 -19.37 8.67
N GLN A 147 6.26 -20.04 9.83
CA GLN A 147 6.97 -21.31 9.92
C GLN A 147 6.35 -22.40 9.04
N ALA A 148 5.02 -22.49 9.01
CA ALA A 148 4.32 -23.46 8.17
C ALA A 148 4.58 -23.24 6.67
N LYS A 149 4.63 -21.97 6.23
CA LYS A 149 4.95 -21.63 4.84
C LYS A 149 6.41 -21.97 4.48
N GLU A 150 7.35 -21.69 5.37
CA GLU A 150 8.76 -22.04 5.18
C GLU A 150 8.97 -23.56 5.11
N ALA A 151 8.34 -24.31 6.01
CA ALA A 151 8.43 -25.77 6.02
C ALA A 151 7.83 -26.40 4.76
N GLY A 152 6.68 -25.88 4.29
CA GLY A 152 6.07 -26.32 3.03
C GLY A 152 6.98 -26.08 1.82
N ALA A 153 7.56 -24.88 1.70
CA ALA A 153 8.49 -24.56 0.63
C ALA A 153 9.76 -25.43 0.67
N ALA A 154 10.28 -25.75 1.86
CA ALA A 154 11.43 -26.63 2.01
C ALA A 154 11.12 -28.08 1.58
N ALA A 155 9.92 -28.58 1.90
CA ALA A 155 9.46 -29.89 1.46
C ALA A 155 9.32 -29.96 -0.06
N ASP A 156 8.71 -28.95 -0.68
CA ASP A 156 8.58 -28.86 -2.15
C ASP A 156 9.94 -28.89 -2.86
N LEU A 157 10.96 -28.22 -2.31
CA LEU A 157 12.32 -28.23 -2.85
C LEU A 157 13.00 -29.60 -2.70
N SER A 158 12.77 -30.29 -1.59
CA SER A 158 13.29 -31.65 -1.37
C SER A 158 12.69 -32.65 -2.36
N ASP A 159 11.40 -32.53 -2.67
CA ASP A 159 10.69 -33.42 -3.61
C ASP A 159 11.13 -33.21 -5.07
N LEU A 160 11.64 -32.02 -5.40
CA LEU A 160 12.23 -31.73 -6.72
C LEU A 160 13.62 -32.33 -6.93
N GLY A 161 14.12 -33.12 -5.96
CA GLY A 161 15.39 -33.83 -6.08
C GLY A 161 16.60 -32.89 -6.05
N TYR A 162 16.46 -31.69 -5.48
CA TYR A 162 17.57 -30.78 -5.23
C TYR A 162 18.41 -31.32 -4.07
N VAL A 163 19.16 -32.39 -4.35
CA VAL A 163 20.25 -32.85 -3.50
C VAL A 163 21.39 -31.86 -3.75
N GLY A 164 21.61 -30.94 -2.81
CA GLY A 164 22.83 -30.14 -2.82
C GLY A 164 24.04 -31.07 -2.77
N ASP A 165 24.88 -31.01 -3.79
CA ASP A 165 26.24 -31.56 -3.81
C ASP A 165 27.10 -30.93 -2.69
#